data_AF-A0A9D9CWM3-F1
#
_entry.id   AF-A0A9D9CWM3-F1
#
_cell.length_a   1.000
_cell.length_b   1.000
_cell.length_c   1.000
_cell.angle_alpha   90.00
_cell.angle_beta   90.00
_cell.angle_gamma   90.00
#
_symmetry.space_group_name_H-M   'P 1'
#
loop_
_entity.id
_entity.type
_entity.pdbx_description
1 polymer ?
#
loop_
_entity_poly.entity_id
_entity_poly.type
_entity_poly.pdbx_seq_one_letter_code
_entity_poly.pdbx_strand_id
1 'polypeptide(L)'
;MHNSVAVKITQAPPVSPMGINVFCRNPKVESEWLVGSFSGLFSWNPITSSVVDYFTGASAVVSHGRPVAAHTVTGWTKDLSTDDPVIFEYSAAPSHVLPEMPKVLKEQPMSLWNFALELHVGRCYEPFMGSVVSALFVFVSGLLLTLILISGYIIYRRR
;
A
#
# COMPACT_ATOMS: atom_id res chain seq x y z
N MET A 1 17.70 30.91 17.60
CA MET A 1 16.35 30.66 17.07
C MET A 1 16.51 30.18 15.63
N HIS A 2 16.38 28.89 15.37
CA HIS A 2 16.34 28.37 13.99
C HIS A 2 14.94 28.64 13.45
N ASN A 3 14.83 29.44 12.38
CA ASN A 3 13.57 29.64 11.68
C ASN A 3 13.15 28.28 11.07
N SER A 4 12.20 27.61 11.70
CA SER A 4 11.61 26.35 11.25
C SER A 4 10.60 26.60 10.12
N VAL A 5 11.02 27.25 9.04
CA VAL A 5 10.17 27.42 7.86
C VAL A 5 10.30 26.16 7.02
N ALA A 6 9.20 25.44 6.83
CA ALA A 6 9.18 24.25 5.99
C ALA A 6 9.48 24.64 4.53
N VAL A 7 10.61 24.16 4.00
CA VAL A 7 11.00 24.35 2.60
C VAL A 7 10.54 23.13 1.81
N LYS A 8 9.80 23.36 0.72
CA LYS A 8 9.38 22.28 -0.18
C LYS A 8 10.61 21.67 -0.85
N ILE A 9 10.80 20.36 -0.69
CA ILE A 9 11.85 19.63 -1.39
C ILE A 9 11.41 19.41 -2.84
N THR A 10 12.31 19.70 -3.78
CA THR A 10 12.04 19.67 -5.23
C THR A 10 12.02 18.26 -5.82
N GLN A 11 12.78 17.32 -5.25
CA GLN A 11 12.89 15.93 -5.69
C GLN A 11 12.54 14.99 -4.54
N ALA A 12 11.30 14.50 -4.55
CA ALA A 12 10.81 13.51 -3.61
C ALA A 12 10.58 12.17 -4.36
N PRO A 13 10.74 11.02 -3.69
CA PRO A 13 10.46 9.73 -4.29
C PRO A 13 8.98 9.62 -4.68
N PRO A 14 8.66 8.90 -5.77
CA PRO A 14 7.27 8.67 -6.13
C PRO A 14 6.57 7.81 -5.08
N VAL A 15 5.43 8.30 -4.62
CA VAL A 15 4.59 7.63 -3.63
C VAL A 15 3.25 7.31 -4.27
N SER A 16 2.76 6.09 -4.05
CA SER A 16 1.45 5.69 -4.54
C SER A 16 0.34 6.47 -3.84
N PRO A 17 -0.89 6.51 -4.41
CA PRO A 17 -2.05 7.05 -3.70
C PRO A 17 -2.37 6.35 -2.37
N MET A 18 -1.85 5.14 -2.15
CA MET A 18 -1.97 4.38 -0.90
C MET A 18 -0.98 4.84 0.17
N GLY A 19 -0.07 5.76 -0.16
CA GLY A 19 0.87 6.35 0.77
C GLY A 19 2.19 5.60 0.92
N ILE A 20 2.97 6.01 1.91
CA ILE A 20 4.28 5.45 2.24
C ILE A 20 4.08 4.29 3.21
N ASN A 21 4.59 3.11 2.86
CA ASN A 21 4.56 1.93 3.69
C ASN A 21 5.88 1.72 4.45
N VAL A 22 6.99 2.23 3.89
CA VAL A 22 8.32 2.10 4.46
C VAL A 22 8.96 3.48 4.49
N PHE A 23 9.39 3.90 5.68
CA PHE A 23 10.17 5.10 5.86
C PHE A 23 11.21 4.88 6.96
N CYS A 24 12.44 4.57 6.55
CA CYS A 24 13.53 4.33 7.50
C CYS A 24 14.85 4.87 6.96
N ARG A 25 15.84 5.01 7.84
CA ARG A 25 17.21 5.37 7.42
C ARG A 25 17.80 4.21 6.62
N ASN A 26 18.47 4.49 5.51
CA ASN A 26 19.12 3.44 4.74
C ASN A 26 20.24 2.80 5.60
N PRO A 27 20.20 1.49 5.89
CA PRO A 27 21.21 0.84 6.73
C PRO A 27 22.58 0.74 6.06
N LYS A 28 22.69 0.94 4.74
CA LYS A 28 23.95 0.90 3.99
C LYS A 28 24.61 2.29 3.89
N VAL A 29 23.81 3.35 3.84
CA VAL A 29 24.29 4.72 3.61
C VAL A 29 23.58 5.67 4.56
N GLU A 30 24.29 6.20 5.54
CA GLU A 30 23.69 7.06 6.56
C GLU A 30 23.08 8.35 6.00
N SER A 31 23.52 8.87 4.85
CA SER A 31 22.94 10.09 4.28
C SER A 31 21.61 9.84 3.53
N GLU A 32 21.21 8.58 3.36
CA GLU A 32 20.05 8.18 2.57
C GLU A 32 18.88 7.69 3.43
N TRP A 33 17.69 7.88 2.88
CA TRP A 33 16.43 7.39 3.41
C TRP A 33 15.87 6.34 2.46
N LEU A 34 15.32 5.29 3.03
CA LEU A 34 14.64 4.24 2.30
C LEU A 34 13.14 4.52 2.35
N VAL A 35 12.54 4.74 1.18
CA VAL A 35 11.13 5.10 1.04
C VAL A 35 10.44 4.07 0.15
N GLY A 36 9.52 3.31 0.74
CA GLY A 36 8.77 2.26 0.04
C GLY A 36 7.28 2.57 -0.03
N SER A 37 6.69 2.31 -1.19
CA SER A 37 5.24 2.38 -1.40
C SER A 37 4.82 1.33 -2.43
N PHE A 38 3.53 1.28 -2.77
CA PHE A 38 3.05 0.46 -3.89
C PHE A 38 3.68 0.86 -5.25
N SER A 39 4.35 2.02 -5.33
CA SER A 39 5.09 2.45 -6.50
C SER A 39 6.52 1.87 -6.59
N GLY A 40 7.00 1.21 -5.54
CA GLY A 40 8.35 0.63 -5.48
C GLY A 40 9.10 1.01 -4.20
N LEU A 41 10.39 0.66 -4.16
CA LEU A 41 11.30 0.97 -3.08
C LEU A 41 12.42 1.88 -3.59
N PHE A 42 12.60 3.03 -2.96
CA PHE A 42 13.53 4.05 -3.41
C PHE A 42 14.51 4.43 -2.30
N SER A 43 15.79 4.54 -2.66
CA SER A 43 16.80 5.22 -1.86
C SER A 43 16.79 6.70 -2.21
N TRP A 44 16.50 7.54 -1.22
CA TRP A 44 16.36 8.99 -1.35
C TRP A 44 17.39 9.71 -0.50
N ASN A 45 18.21 10.55 -1.13
CA ASN A 45 19.10 11.46 -0.45
C ASN A 45 18.55 12.88 -0.51
N PRO A 46 18.03 13.45 0.59
CA PRO A 46 17.44 14.78 0.60
C PRO A 46 18.48 15.91 0.43
N ILE A 47 19.76 15.64 0.71
CA ILE A 47 20.85 16.63 0.59
C ILE A 47 21.23 16.80 -0.88
N THR A 48 21.40 15.69 -1.60
CA THR A 48 21.79 15.69 -3.02
C THR A 48 20.58 15.68 -3.95
N SER A 49 19.36 15.56 -3.42
CA SER A 49 18.12 15.43 -4.19
C SER A 49 18.12 14.22 -5.13
N SER A 50 18.88 13.18 -4.80
CA SER A 50 18.97 11.94 -5.58
C SER A 50 17.87 10.96 -5.17
N VAL A 51 17.16 10.39 -6.14
CA VAL A 51 16.19 9.31 -5.93
C VAL A 51 16.55 8.16 -6.87
N VAL A 52 16.86 7.02 -6.29
CA VAL A 52 17.31 5.83 -7.01
C VAL A 52 16.43 4.65 -6.62
N ASP A 53 16.03 3.84 -7.59
CA ASP A 53 15.33 2.58 -7.36
C ASP A 53 16.26 1.58 -6.64
N TYR A 54 15.78 1.00 -5.55
CA TYR A 54 16.57 0.12 -4.68
C TYR A 54 16.98 -1.19 -5.36
N PHE A 55 16.17 -1.70 -6.30
CA PHE A 55 16.40 -2.98 -6.96
C PHE A 55 17.33 -2.83 -8.16
N THR A 56 17.14 -1.77 -8.95
CA THR A 56 17.86 -1.59 -10.22
C THR A 56 19.04 -0.64 -10.13
N GLY A 57 19.10 0.22 -9.10
CA GLY A 57 20.09 1.29 -9.00
C GLY A 57 19.90 2.40 -10.04
N ALA A 58 18.79 2.39 -10.80
CA ALA A 58 18.48 3.40 -11.80
C ALA A 58 17.67 4.57 -11.21
N SER A 59 17.61 5.71 -11.90
CA SER A 59 16.77 6.84 -11.48
C SER A 59 15.29 6.44 -11.40
N ALA A 60 14.58 6.93 -10.38
CA ALA A 60 13.18 6.57 -10.17
C ALA A 60 12.29 6.99 -11.36
N VAL A 61 11.62 6.02 -11.98
CA VAL A 61 10.66 6.25 -13.05
C VAL A 61 9.25 6.21 -12.47
N VAL A 62 8.48 7.28 -12.68
CA VAL A 62 7.08 7.34 -12.28
C VAL A 62 6.25 6.65 -13.36
N SER A 63 5.71 5.46 -13.06
CA SER A 63 4.73 4.80 -13.94
C SER A 63 3.32 5.23 -13.56
N HIS A 64 2.55 5.72 -14.53
CA HIS A 64 1.12 6.02 -14.37
C HIS A 64 0.30 4.96 -15.11
N GLY A 65 -0.31 4.03 -14.37
CA GLY A 65 -1.17 2.99 -14.93
C GLY A 65 -1.12 1.67 -14.15
N ARG A 66 -1.86 0.66 -14.62
CA ARG A 66 -1.65 -0.73 -14.19
C ARG A 66 -0.64 -1.40 -15.15
N PRO A 67 0.35 -2.16 -14.65
CA PRO A 67 0.66 -2.39 -13.24
C PRO A 67 1.27 -1.14 -12.56
N VAL A 68 0.89 -0.91 -11.31
CA VAL A 68 1.26 0.30 -10.53
C VAL A 68 2.77 0.42 -10.33
N ALA A 69 3.46 -0.72 -10.22
CA ALA A 69 4.91 -0.85 -10.21
C ALA A 69 5.31 -2.29 -10.54
N ALA A 70 6.59 -2.51 -10.87
CA ALA A 70 7.17 -3.85 -10.99
C ALA A 70 7.21 -4.57 -9.64
N HIS A 71 7.53 -3.84 -8.56
CA HIS A 71 7.54 -4.34 -7.18
C HIS A 71 6.59 -3.50 -6.32
N THR A 72 5.57 -4.13 -5.75
CA THR A 72 4.55 -3.44 -4.94
C THR A 72 4.90 -3.54 -3.46
N VAL A 73 5.74 -2.64 -2.96
CA VAL A 73 6.30 -2.76 -1.62
C VAL A 73 5.31 -2.32 -0.54
N THR A 74 5.03 -3.24 0.37
CA THR A 74 4.09 -3.10 1.50
C THR A 74 4.78 -3.05 2.86
N GLY A 75 6.04 -3.43 2.93
CA GLY A 75 6.81 -3.41 4.16
C GLY A 75 8.27 -3.72 3.95
N TRP A 76 9.06 -3.45 4.99
CA TRP A 76 10.50 -3.69 5.03
C TRP A 76 10.93 -3.96 6.47
N THR A 77 11.82 -4.91 6.69
CA THR A 77 12.41 -5.17 8.01
C THR A 77 13.83 -5.69 7.91
N LYS A 78 14.66 -5.30 8.88
CA LYS A 78 16.02 -5.83 9.11
C LYS A 78 16.12 -6.59 10.44
N ASP A 79 15.02 -6.67 11.19
CA ASP A 79 15.05 -7.24 12.55
C ASP A 79 15.02 -8.78 12.55
N LEU A 80 14.78 -9.40 11.39
CA LEU A 80 14.99 -10.82 11.22
C LEU A 80 16.50 -11.08 11.13
N SER A 81 16.98 -12.12 11.82
CA SER A 81 18.37 -12.59 11.83
C SER A 81 18.82 -13.19 10.49
N THR A 82 18.48 -12.52 9.39
CA THR A 82 18.89 -12.80 8.02
C THR A 82 19.95 -11.79 7.61
N ASP A 83 20.92 -12.21 6.80
CA ASP A 83 21.98 -11.32 6.29
C ASP A 83 21.43 -10.19 5.42
N ASP A 84 20.32 -10.45 4.71
CA ASP A 84 19.62 -9.49 3.86
C ASP A 84 18.32 -8.96 4.49
N PRO A 85 17.97 -7.68 4.24
CA PRO A 85 16.70 -7.13 4.70
C PRO A 85 15.53 -7.78 3.95
N VAL A 86 14.46 -8.08 4.68
CA VAL A 86 13.25 -8.68 4.13
C VAL A 86 12.33 -7.59 3.59
N ILE A 87 12.01 -7.69 2.30
CA ILE A 87 11.07 -6.80 1.62
C ILE A 87 9.74 -7.55 1.45
N PHE A 88 8.65 -6.91 1.86
CA PHE A 88 7.31 -7.46 1.70
C PHE A 88 6.64 -6.87 0.46
N GLU A 89 6.29 -7.73 -0.48
CA GLU A 89 5.55 -7.36 -1.68
C GLU A 89 4.06 -7.72 -1.55
N TYR A 90 3.18 -6.89 -2.11
CA TYR A 90 1.73 -7.12 -2.01
C TYR A 90 1.29 -8.39 -2.75
N SER A 91 1.94 -8.70 -3.87
CA SER A 91 1.57 -9.80 -4.76
C SER A 91 2.45 -11.05 -4.62
N ALA A 92 3.51 -11.00 -3.82
CA ALA A 92 4.48 -12.09 -3.73
C ALA A 92 4.72 -12.52 -2.29
N ALA A 93 5.00 -13.81 -2.11
CA ALA A 93 5.46 -14.32 -0.82
C ALA A 93 6.80 -13.66 -0.46
N PRO A 94 7.05 -13.42 0.84
CA PRO A 94 8.32 -12.86 1.28
C PRO A 94 9.49 -13.74 0.84
N SER A 95 10.60 -13.12 0.45
CA SER A 95 11.79 -13.80 -0.07
C SER A 95 12.48 -14.71 0.95
N HIS A 96 12.15 -14.56 2.23
CA HIS A 96 12.75 -15.30 3.34
C HIS A 96 11.69 -16.03 4.17
N VAL A 97 12.10 -17.15 4.76
CA VAL A 97 11.26 -17.90 5.70
C VAL A 97 11.04 -17.05 6.95
N LEU A 98 9.80 -16.62 7.15
CA LEU A 98 9.40 -15.89 8.35
C LEU A 98 9.34 -16.85 9.56
N PRO A 99 9.63 -16.35 10.78
CA PRO A 99 9.43 -17.13 11.98
C PRO A 99 7.96 -17.56 12.11
N GLU A 100 7.73 -18.73 12.73
CA GLU A 100 6.38 -19.21 12.98
C GLU A 100 5.63 -18.21 13.87
N MET A 101 4.40 -17.87 13.49
CA MET A 101 3.56 -16.96 14.25
C MET A 101 3.35 -17.51 15.68
N PRO A 102 3.65 -16.73 16.74
CA PRO A 102 3.45 -17.16 18.11
C PRO A 102 2.02 -17.64 18.38
N LYS A 103 1.86 -18.74 19.13
CA LYS A 103 0.55 -19.35 19.43
C LYS A 103 -0.45 -18.36 20.02
N VAL A 104 0.03 -17.48 20.91
CA VAL A 104 -0.79 -16.44 21.55
C VAL A 104 -1.44 -15.52 20.53
N LEU A 105 -0.73 -15.13 19.46
CA LEU A 105 -1.26 -14.29 18.39
C LEU A 105 -2.15 -15.07 17.44
N LYS A 106 -1.83 -16.34 17.18
CA LYS A 106 -2.61 -17.24 16.33
C LYS A 106 -4.03 -17.48 16.88
N GLU A 107 -4.18 -17.48 18.19
CA GLU A 107 -5.47 -17.69 18.86
C GLU A 107 -6.30 -16.42 19.01
N GLN A 108 -5.76 -15.23 18.69
CA GLN A 108 -6.53 -13.99 18.80
C GLN A 108 -7.60 -13.89 17.70
N PRO A 109 -8.81 -13.42 18.03
CA PRO A 109 -9.81 -13.12 17.02
C PRO A 109 -9.37 -11.96 16.14
N MET A 110 -9.76 -11.99 14.87
CA MET A 110 -9.53 -10.87 13.96
C MET A 110 -10.26 -9.62 14.48
N SER A 111 -9.57 -8.49 14.48
CA SER A 111 -10.17 -7.23 14.92
C SER A 111 -11.37 -6.85 14.04
N LEU A 112 -12.38 -6.22 14.64
CA LEU A 112 -13.56 -5.75 13.90
C LEU A 112 -13.18 -4.76 12.79
N TRP A 113 -12.13 -3.96 13.02
CA TRP A 113 -11.59 -3.05 12.02
C TRP A 113 -11.05 -3.80 10.80
N ASN A 114 -10.23 -4.83 11.02
CA ASN A 114 -9.68 -5.64 9.91
C ASN A 114 -10.80 -6.39 9.19
N PHE A 115 -11.77 -6.93 9.93
CA PHE A 115 -12.95 -7.56 9.34
C PHE A 115 -13.75 -6.58 8.47
N ALA A 116 -13.98 -5.36 8.95
CA ALA A 116 -14.68 -4.33 8.19
C ALA A 116 -13.91 -3.92 6.92
N LEU A 117 -12.57 -3.89 6.97
CA LEU A 117 -11.73 -3.65 5.79
C LEU A 117 -11.84 -4.78 4.76
N GLU A 118 -11.78 -6.03 5.20
CA GLU A 118 -11.96 -7.21 4.31
C GLU A 118 -13.34 -7.21 3.65
N LEU A 119 -14.38 -6.81 4.40
CA LEU A 119 -15.74 -6.64 3.87
C LEU A 119 -15.81 -5.47 2.89
N HIS A 120 -15.19 -4.33 3.24
CA HIS A 120 -15.20 -3.11 2.43
C HIS A 120 -14.50 -3.30 1.07
N VAL A 121 -13.35 -3.97 1.05
CA VAL A 121 -12.60 -4.30 -0.18
C VAL A 121 -13.28 -5.44 -0.96
N GLY A 122 -14.25 -6.11 -0.35
CA GLY A 122 -15.07 -7.15 -0.96
C GLY A 122 -14.45 -8.54 -0.91
N ARG A 123 -13.31 -8.72 -0.25
CA ARG A 123 -12.62 -10.00 -0.11
C ARG A 123 -13.46 -11.05 0.60
N CYS A 124 -14.28 -10.65 1.57
CA CYS A 124 -15.23 -11.55 2.21
C CYS A 124 -16.29 -12.13 1.26
N TYR A 125 -16.52 -11.51 0.09
CA TYR A 125 -17.46 -12.00 -0.92
C TYR A 125 -16.82 -12.95 -1.94
N GLU A 126 -15.49 -13.07 -1.99
CA GLU A 126 -14.78 -13.95 -2.93
C GLU A 126 -15.25 -15.41 -2.86
N PRO A 127 -15.46 -16.04 -1.68
CA PRO A 127 -15.92 -17.42 -1.60
C PRO A 127 -17.33 -17.63 -2.18
N PHE A 128 -18.16 -16.59 -2.22
CA PHE A 128 -19.55 -16.68 -2.66
C PHE A 128 -19.74 -16.26 -4.13
N MET A 129 -18.98 -15.27 -4.61
CA MET A 129 -19.19 -14.63 -5.92
C MET A 129 -18.03 -14.84 -6.91
N GLY A 130 -16.88 -15.35 -6.45
CA GLY A 130 -15.66 -15.45 -7.23
C GLY A 130 -14.86 -14.14 -7.29
N SER A 131 -13.54 -14.25 -7.47
CA SER A 131 -12.58 -13.12 -7.37
C SER A 131 -12.89 -11.94 -8.33
N VAL A 132 -13.36 -12.24 -9.55
CA VAL A 132 -13.66 -11.20 -10.55
C VAL A 132 -14.90 -10.38 -10.18
N VAL A 133 -15.93 -11.01 -9.64
CA VAL A 133 -17.19 -10.34 -9.28
C VAL A 133 -17.03 -9.57 -7.97
N SER A 134 -16.24 -10.08 -7.03
CA SER A 134 -15.89 -9.37 -5.79
C SER A 134 -15.26 -8.01 -6.08
N ALA A 135 -14.30 -7.93 -7.01
CA ALA A 135 -13.69 -6.66 -7.40
C ALA A 135 -14.68 -5.64 -8.02
N LEU A 136 -15.77 -6.13 -8.61
CA LEU A 136 -16.82 -5.30 -9.21
C LEU A 136 -17.98 -4.97 -8.25
N PHE A 137 -17.98 -5.53 -7.04
CA PHE A 137 -19.04 -5.34 -6.06
C PHE A 137 -19.31 -3.86 -5.75
N VAL A 138 -18.27 -3.02 -5.72
CA VAL A 138 -18.41 -1.57 -5.51
C VAL A 138 -19.24 -0.91 -6.62
N PHE A 139 -19.06 -1.31 -7.88
CA PHE A 139 -19.84 -0.78 -9.00
C PHE A 139 -21.30 -1.27 -8.96
N VAL A 140 -21.51 -2.55 -8.64
CA VAL A 140 -22.85 -3.14 -8.56
C VAL A 140 -23.65 -2.53 -7.41
N SER A 141 -23.06 -2.41 -6.23
CA SER A 141 -23.70 -1.77 -5.07
C SER A 141 -24.00 -0.28 -5.32
N GLY A 142 -23.07 0.46 -5.93
CA GLY A 142 -23.29 1.85 -6.34
C GLY A 142 -24.44 2.01 -7.34
N LEU A 143 -24.54 1.12 -8.33
CA LEU A 143 -25.65 1.11 -9.29
C LEU A 143 -26.98 0.83 -8.60
N LEU A 144 -27.05 -0.19 -7.74
CA LEU A 144 -28.27 -0.53 -6.99
C LEU A 144 -28.73 0.62 -6.09
N LEU A 145 -27.80 1.25 -5.35
CA LEU A 145 -28.12 2.42 -4.51
C LEU A 145 -28.65 3.58 -5.36
N THR A 146 -28.04 3.83 -6.52
CA THR A 146 -28.49 4.88 -7.44
C THR A 146 -29.90 4.59 -7.96
N LEU A 147 -30.21 3.34 -8.33
CA LEU A 147 -31.54 2.93 -8.75
C LEU A 147 -32.59 3.09 -7.64
N ILE A 148 -32.23 2.73 -6.40
CA ILE A 148 -33.09 2.92 -5.23
C ILE A 148 -33.38 4.40 -5.00
N LEU A 149 -32.36 5.26 -5.07
CA LEU A 149 -32.52 6.70 -4.92
C LEU A 149 -33.38 7.31 -6.04
N ILE A 150 -33.18 6.89 -7.30
CA ILE A 150 -33.99 7.35 -8.45
C ILE A 150 -35.44 6.92 -8.28
N SER A 151 -35.69 5.64 -7.95
CA SER A 151 -37.04 5.13 -7.76
C SER A 151 -37.76 5.85 -6.62
N GLY A 152 -37.09 6.05 -5.49
CA GLY A 152 -37.61 6.85 -4.36
C GLY A 152 -37.91 8.29 -4.76
N TYR A 153 -37.03 8.92 -5.54
CA TYR A 153 -37.23 10.29 -6.04
C TYR A 153 -38.42 10.42 -7.01
N ILE A 154 -38.61 9.45 -7.91
CA ILE A 154 -39.75 9.41 -8.83
C ILE A 154 -41.07 9.30 -8.04
N ILE A 155 -41.11 8.46 -7.00
CA ILE A 155 -42.28 8.30 -6.14
C ILE A 155 -42.53 9.59 -5.34
N TYR A 156 -41.49 10.22 -4.82
CA TYR A 156 -41.60 11.50 -4.10
C TYR A 156 -42.18 12.61 -4.99
N ARG A 157 -41.74 12.73 -6.25
CA ARG A 157 -42.28 13.74 -7.19
C ARG A 157 -43.68 13.44 -7.72
N ARG A 158 -44.17 12.20 -7.58
CA ARG A 158 -45.55 11.82 -7.95
C ARG A 158 -46.55 12.02 -6.82
N ARG A 159 -46.07 12.27 -5.59
CA ARG A 159 -46.89 12.83 -4.51
C ARG A 159 -46.91 14.35 -4.61
#